data_AF-A0A397TCZ6-F1
#
_entry.id   AF-A0A397TCZ6-F1
#
_cell.length_a   1.000
_cell.length_b   1.000
_cell.length_c   1.000
_cell.angle_alpha   90.00
_cell.angle_beta   90.00
_cell.angle_gamma   90.00
#
_symmetry.space_group_name_H-M   'P 1'
#
loop_
_entity.id
_entity.type
_entity.pdbx_description
1 polymer ?
#
loop_
_entity_poly.entity_id
_entity_poly.type
_entity_poly.pdbx_seq_one_letter_code
_entity_poly.pdbx_strand_id
1 'polypeptide(L)'
;MTSSKTQYKSKRQQKLAQKQSLSKSFTHSTQTQFRDAERNFKSRLPPPTFDNVIDFYNLDQCSDEIKNKIMKIELKVELGKEDESEEKGNIFGDYNELKEGEDVIKGERKVAYLIKDIPGFIFIPNPFTPKVQKNIIKRCLKDFAKYPNKSNLDTHYILPKEGLWNLYEKGINSELNENDVIPLRASENRDKEKEEKVEEKAEPLPSPGVPILSPSQLIKKLRWVTLGYQYHWPTKTYHLDKRFSFPKDIELLTTFVIKSINGIKFIEKNENNGEQYFINDYDHKKWKPEAGVVNYYQLKDNLMAHVDKSEFNMEAPLISFSFGHTCIFLIGGITRDIAPIALYLRSGDISVMCGPCRANFHGVPRILEGTLPRYLEPNYDDDPEWKIYGDFMSTTRINVNVRQVF
;
A
#
# COMPACT_ATOMS: atom_id res chain seq x y z
N MET A 1 8.98 29.83 -60.63
CA MET A 1 8.22 28.60 -60.31
C MET A 1 9.12 27.68 -59.49
N THR A 2 9.09 27.81 -58.17
CA THR A 2 9.84 26.93 -57.24
C THR A 2 8.98 25.72 -56.90
N SER A 3 9.32 24.58 -57.49
CA SER A 3 8.69 23.27 -57.27
C SER A 3 8.86 22.81 -55.82
N SER A 4 7.75 22.62 -55.10
CA SER A 4 7.78 22.03 -53.75
C SER A 4 8.00 20.51 -53.87
N LYS A 5 9.10 20.03 -53.27
CA LYS A 5 9.37 18.59 -53.18
C LYS A 5 8.48 17.98 -52.10
N THR A 6 7.51 17.17 -52.51
CA THR A 6 6.67 16.37 -51.61
C THR A 6 7.55 15.37 -50.86
N GLN A 7 7.81 15.63 -49.58
CA GLN A 7 8.64 14.79 -48.73
C GLN A 7 7.83 13.56 -48.30
N TYR A 8 8.15 12.39 -48.86
CA TYR A 8 7.51 11.13 -48.47
C TYR A 8 7.93 10.74 -47.04
N LYS A 9 6.96 10.75 -46.12
CA LYS A 9 7.15 10.26 -44.75
C LYS A 9 7.55 8.79 -44.78
N SER A 10 8.58 8.41 -44.02
CA SER A 10 8.99 7.00 -43.89
C SER A 10 7.88 6.14 -43.27
N LYS A 11 7.88 4.82 -43.50
CA LYS A 11 6.87 3.90 -42.91
C LYS A 11 6.74 4.07 -41.38
N ARG A 12 7.82 4.41 -40.68
CA ARG A 12 7.82 4.69 -39.23
C ARG A 12 7.10 6.00 -38.89
N GLN A 13 7.33 7.06 -39.66
CA GLN A 13 6.64 8.35 -39.50
C GLN A 13 5.15 8.25 -39.87
N GLN A 14 4.81 7.45 -40.88
CA GLN A 14 3.41 7.16 -41.21
C GLN A 14 2.73 6.40 -40.06
N LYS A 15 3.39 5.41 -39.47
CA LYS A 15 2.86 4.66 -38.32
C LYS A 15 2.70 5.53 -37.07
N LEU A 16 3.62 6.46 -36.82
CA LEU A 16 3.51 7.44 -35.73
C LEU A 16 2.38 8.45 -35.97
N ALA A 17 2.26 8.97 -37.19
CA ALA A 17 1.18 9.90 -37.57
C ALA A 17 -0.18 9.21 -37.52
N GLN A 18 -0.28 7.95 -37.95
CA GLN A 18 -1.49 7.14 -37.87
C GLN A 18 -1.86 6.82 -36.42
N LYS A 19 -0.87 6.57 -35.55
CA LYS A 19 -1.10 6.38 -34.10
C LYS A 19 -1.57 7.68 -33.43
N GLN A 20 -1.04 8.83 -33.84
CA GLN A 20 -1.48 10.16 -33.39
C GLN A 20 -2.85 10.58 -33.96
N SER A 21 -3.21 10.14 -35.16
CA SER A 21 -4.54 10.39 -35.73
C SER A 21 -5.59 9.47 -35.13
N LEU A 22 -5.26 8.19 -34.88
CA LEU A 22 -6.11 7.24 -34.17
C LEU A 22 -6.33 7.65 -32.70
N SER A 23 -5.33 8.25 -32.04
CA SER A 23 -5.52 8.79 -30.69
C SER A 23 -6.44 10.02 -30.65
N LYS A 24 -6.62 10.72 -31.79
CA LYS A 24 -7.57 11.83 -31.91
C LYS A 24 -8.99 11.41 -32.29
N SER A 25 -9.20 10.20 -32.83
CA SER A 25 -10.51 9.75 -33.32
C SER A 25 -11.22 8.70 -32.45
N PHE A 26 -10.59 8.23 -31.36
CA PHE A 26 -11.22 7.32 -30.40
C PHE A 26 -11.61 8.07 -29.13
N THR A 27 -12.70 8.84 -29.18
CA THR A 27 -13.49 9.14 -27.98
C THR A 27 -14.22 7.86 -27.57
N HIS A 28 -13.52 6.94 -26.91
CA HIS A 28 -14.18 5.83 -26.23
C HIS A 28 -15.00 6.41 -25.07
N SER A 29 -16.31 6.17 -25.08
CA SER A 29 -17.27 6.60 -24.05
C SER A 29 -17.09 5.87 -22.70
N THR A 30 -15.85 5.57 -22.29
CA THR A 30 -15.49 4.82 -21.09
C THR A 30 -14.40 5.50 -20.26
N GLN A 31 -14.17 6.81 -20.45
CA GLN A 31 -13.16 7.58 -19.73
C GLN A 31 -13.82 8.32 -18.56
N THR A 32 -13.82 7.67 -17.39
CA THR A 32 -14.18 8.34 -16.14
C THR A 32 -13.02 9.24 -15.69
N GLN A 33 -13.30 10.27 -14.90
CA GLN A 33 -12.26 11.19 -14.40
C GLN A 33 -11.15 10.46 -13.64
N PHE A 34 -11.51 9.44 -12.85
CA PHE A 34 -10.52 8.60 -12.16
C PHE A 34 -9.61 7.86 -13.14
N ARG A 35 -10.17 7.31 -14.23
CA ARG A 35 -9.38 6.56 -15.21
C ARG A 35 -8.41 7.45 -15.97
N ASP A 36 -8.78 8.71 -16.21
CA ASP A 36 -7.90 9.68 -16.85
C ASP A 36 -6.74 10.07 -15.93
N ALA A 37 -6.99 10.30 -14.64
CA ALA A 37 -5.95 10.52 -13.65
C ALA A 37 -4.98 9.32 -13.56
N GLU A 38 -5.50 8.09 -13.51
CA GLU A 38 -4.66 6.89 -13.53
C GLU A 38 -3.77 6.82 -14.77
N ARG A 39 -4.32 7.10 -15.96
CA ARG A 39 -3.56 7.08 -17.21
C ARG A 39 -2.48 8.15 -17.24
N ASN A 40 -2.80 9.35 -16.76
CA ASN A 40 -1.83 10.43 -16.64
C ASN A 40 -0.64 10.00 -15.79
N PHE A 41 -0.88 9.55 -14.55
CA PHE A 41 0.18 9.11 -13.66
C PHE A 41 0.87 7.82 -14.12
N LYS A 42 0.27 6.99 -14.97
CA LYS A 42 0.96 5.84 -15.59
C LYS A 42 1.84 6.23 -16.77
N SER A 43 1.58 7.36 -17.43
CA SER A 43 2.28 7.78 -18.65
C SER A 43 3.78 7.97 -18.44
N ARG A 44 4.61 7.35 -19.27
CA ARG A 44 6.06 7.58 -19.29
C ARG A 44 6.48 8.61 -20.34
N LEU A 45 5.64 8.85 -21.36
CA LEU A 45 5.92 9.73 -22.50
C LEU A 45 4.61 10.40 -23.02
N PRO A 46 4.38 11.69 -22.75
CA PRO A 46 5.16 12.53 -21.83
C PRO A 46 5.01 12.04 -20.39
N PRO A 47 6.01 12.27 -19.51
CA PRO A 47 5.83 12.02 -18.09
C PRO A 47 4.74 12.96 -17.52
N PRO A 48 3.98 12.53 -16.50
CA PRO A 48 3.03 13.39 -15.80
C PRO A 48 3.75 14.54 -15.11
N THR A 49 3.03 15.65 -14.96
CA THR A 49 3.39 16.70 -14.01
C THR A 49 2.95 16.30 -12.61
N PHE A 50 3.63 16.85 -11.60
CA PHE A 50 3.34 16.58 -10.19
C PHE A 50 2.85 17.82 -9.43
N ASP A 51 2.63 18.93 -10.12
CA ASP A 51 2.30 20.24 -9.52
C ASP A 51 0.99 20.20 -8.70
N ASN A 52 0.07 19.31 -9.08
CA ASN A 52 -1.22 19.12 -8.41
C ASN A 52 -1.23 17.94 -7.42
N VAL A 53 -0.06 17.40 -7.06
CA VAL A 53 0.05 16.33 -6.07
C VAL A 53 0.27 16.94 -4.70
N ILE A 54 -0.57 16.57 -3.75
CA ILE A 54 -0.47 17.08 -2.37
C ILE A 54 0.78 16.52 -1.71
N ASP A 55 1.64 17.42 -1.25
CA ASP A 55 2.81 17.13 -0.45
C ASP A 55 2.63 17.68 0.98
N PHE A 56 2.19 16.81 1.89
CA PHE A 56 1.97 17.18 3.30
C PHE A 56 3.24 17.63 4.05
N TYR A 57 4.43 17.35 3.52
CA TYR A 57 5.70 17.77 4.11
C TYR A 57 6.20 19.11 3.58
N ASN A 58 5.68 19.55 2.43
CA ASN A 58 6.07 20.79 1.77
C ASN A 58 4.84 21.60 1.36
N LEU A 59 3.84 21.69 2.25
CA LEU A 59 2.57 22.37 1.96
C LEU A 59 2.78 23.82 1.52
N ASP A 60 3.81 24.50 2.02
CA ASP A 60 4.15 25.88 1.61
C ASP A 60 4.51 26.00 0.12
N GLN A 61 5.00 24.93 -0.49
CA GLN A 61 5.33 24.87 -1.92
C GLN A 61 4.12 24.45 -2.79
N CYS A 62 3.04 23.97 -2.18
CA CYS A 62 1.81 23.66 -2.91
C CYS A 62 1.09 24.95 -3.37
N SER A 63 0.25 24.82 -4.40
CA SER A 63 -0.62 25.90 -4.85
C SER A 63 -1.62 26.31 -3.76
N ASP A 64 -2.09 27.55 -3.82
CA ASP A 64 -3.11 28.05 -2.89
C ASP A 64 -4.41 27.23 -2.97
N GLU A 65 -4.74 26.69 -4.14
CA GLU A 65 -5.87 25.79 -4.31
C GLU A 65 -5.73 24.51 -3.46
N ILE A 66 -4.53 23.90 -3.43
CA ILE A 66 -4.26 22.73 -2.58
C ILE A 66 -4.29 23.13 -1.11
N LYS A 67 -3.60 24.20 -0.73
CA LYS A 67 -3.52 24.66 0.67
C LYS A 67 -4.92 24.90 1.26
N ASN A 68 -5.81 25.52 0.49
CA ASN A 68 -7.17 25.80 0.91
C ASN A 68 -8.02 24.54 1.17
N LYS A 69 -7.67 23.40 0.56
CA LYS A 69 -8.33 22.10 0.74
C LYS A 69 -7.82 21.30 1.94
N ILE A 70 -6.65 21.66 2.48
CA ILE A 70 -6.00 20.93 3.58
C ILE A 70 -6.29 21.58 4.92
N MET A 71 -6.55 20.74 5.93
CA MET A 71 -6.63 21.18 7.32
C MET A 71 -5.62 20.42 8.16
N LYS A 72 -4.67 21.14 8.76
CA LYS A 72 -3.80 20.61 9.82
C LYS A 72 -4.63 20.48 11.10
N ILE A 73 -4.56 19.32 11.73
CA ILE A 73 -5.27 19.03 12.97
C ILE A 73 -4.31 18.42 13.99
N GLU A 74 -4.62 18.63 15.27
CA GLU A 74 -3.89 18.04 16.37
C GLU A 74 -4.56 16.74 16.82
N LEU A 75 -3.77 15.67 16.93
CA LEU A 75 -4.22 14.38 17.43
C LEU A 75 -4.50 14.47 18.92
N LYS A 76 -5.54 13.76 19.37
CA LYS A 76 -5.94 13.72 20.78
C LYS A 76 -4.86 13.11 21.67
N VAL A 77 -4.12 12.14 21.11
CA VAL A 77 -3.01 11.44 21.75
C VAL A 77 -1.82 11.51 20.79
N GLU A 78 -0.66 11.85 21.33
CA GLU A 78 0.59 11.81 20.59
C GLU A 78 1.01 10.37 20.32
N LEU A 79 1.29 10.04 19.05
CA LEU A 79 1.68 8.70 18.65
C LEU A 79 3.02 8.32 19.27
N GLY A 80 3.05 7.24 20.04
CA GLY A 80 4.26 6.78 20.73
C GLY A 80 4.52 7.43 22.09
N LYS A 81 3.59 8.23 22.61
CA LYS A 81 3.59 8.56 24.04
C LYS A 81 3.06 7.37 24.81
N GLU A 82 3.81 6.89 25.80
CA GLU A 82 3.39 5.77 26.66
C GLU A 82 2.06 6.13 27.34
N ASP A 83 1.06 5.26 27.22
CA ASP A 83 0.00 5.25 28.21
C ASP A 83 0.66 4.72 29.49
N GLU A 84 0.53 5.44 30.61
CA GLU A 84 1.11 5.12 31.93
C GLU A 84 0.78 3.70 32.46
N SER A 85 -0.01 2.91 31.70
CA SER A 85 -0.51 1.58 32.03
C SER A 85 0.14 0.40 31.29
N GLU A 86 1.02 0.59 30.30
CA GLU A 86 1.62 -0.53 29.57
C GLU A 86 3.17 -0.53 29.63
N GLU A 87 3.75 -1.60 30.21
CA GLU A 87 5.20 -1.89 30.31
C GLU A 87 5.91 -2.14 28.96
N LYS A 88 5.30 -1.76 27.84
CA LYS A 88 5.81 -2.02 26.49
C LYS A 88 6.32 -0.71 25.91
N GLY A 89 7.64 -0.58 25.82
CA GLY A 89 8.31 0.61 25.29
C GLY A 89 7.77 1.08 23.94
N ASN A 90 8.12 2.31 23.57
CA ASN A 90 7.56 3.03 22.43
C ASN A 90 7.54 2.24 21.11
N ILE A 91 6.35 1.80 20.68
CA ILE A 91 6.15 1.00 19.47
C ILE A 91 6.42 1.77 18.16
N PHE A 92 6.44 3.10 18.20
CA PHE A 92 6.85 3.96 17.09
C PHE A 92 8.36 4.26 17.13
N GLY A 93 9.05 3.83 18.20
CA GLY A 93 10.46 4.03 18.47
C GLY A 93 10.74 5.36 19.17
N ASP A 94 11.92 5.52 19.76
CA ASP A 94 12.29 6.75 20.44
C ASP A 94 12.98 7.73 19.48
N TYR A 95 12.46 8.96 19.38
CA TYR A 95 13.07 10.01 18.57
C TYR A 95 14.42 10.48 19.12
N ASN A 96 14.73 10.22 20.39
CA ASN A 96 16.06 10.48 20.96
C ASN A 96 17.14 9.53 20.41
N GLU A 97 16.76 8.39 19.81
CA GLU A 97 17.69 7.46 19.16
C GLU A 97 18.13 7.94 17.76
N LEU A 98 17.52 9.02 17.23
CA LEU A 98 17.87 9.56 15.91
C LEU A 98 19.22 10.29 15.98
N LYS A 99 20.15 9.95 15.08
CA LYS A 99 21.44 10.64 15.05
C LYS A 99 21.25 12.03 14.43
N GLU A 100 21.96 13.03 14.97
CA GLU A 100 21.94 14.39 14.45
C GLU A 100 22.46 14.40 13.00
N GLY A 101 21.69 14.99 12.08
CA GLY A 101 22.02 15.02 10.65
C GLY A 101 21.59 13.80 9.83
N GLU A 102 20.88 12.82 10.40
CA GLU A 102 20.23 11.79 9.58
C GLU A 102 19.08 12.41 8.75
N ASP A 103 19.10 12.15 7.45
CA ASP A 103 18.05 12.56 6.49
C ASP A 103 16.80 11.69 6.67
N VAL A 104 16.12 11.87 7.81
CA VAL A 104 14.88 11.17 8.17
C VAL A 104 13.73 12.14 8.00
N ILE A 105 12.94 11.90 6.95
CA ILE A 105 11.64 12.55 6.78
C ILE A 105 10.71 12.04 7.90
N LYS A 106 10.51 12.84 8.94
CA LYS A 106 9.63 12.53 10.07
C LYS A 106 8.49 13.53 10.20
N GLY A 107 7.35 13.04 10.64
CA GLY A 107 6.19 13.83 11.04
C GLY A 107 6.24 14.22 12.51
N GLU A 108 5.52 15.29 12.83
CA GLU A 108 5.13 15.60 14.21
C GLU A 108 4.12 14.54 14.68
N ARG A 109 4.44 13.81 15.76
CA ARG A 109 3.62 12.69 16.28
C ARG A 109 2.23 13.07 16.80
N LYS A 110 1.97 14.37 16.92
CA LYS A 110 0.70 14.93 17.36
C LYS A 110 -0.07 15.59 16.21
N VAL A 111 0.38 15.47 14.96
CA VAL A 111 -0.23 16.14 13.81
C VAL A 111 -0.82 15.13 12.85
N ALA A 112 -2.00 15.47 12.34
CA ALA A 112 -2.58 14.85 11.16
C ALA A 112 -3.14 15.92 10.21
N TYR A 113 -3.53 15.49 9.02
CA TYR A 113 -4.09 16.34 7.99
C TYR A 113 -5.38 15.73 7.46
N LEU A 114 -6.38 16.58 7.26
CA LEU A 114 -7.63 16.25 6.58
C LEU A 114 -7.69 16.91 5.22
N ILE A 115 -8.40 16.28 4.29
CA ILE A 115 -8.74 16.85 2.98
C ILE A 115 -10.23 17.19 3.02
N LYS A 116 -10.57 18.48 2.93
CA LYS A 116 -11.96 18.97 3.02
C LYS A 116 -12.89 18.29 2.02
N ASP A 117 -12.42 18.13 0.79
CA ASP A 117 -13.15 17.49 -0.31
C ASP A 117 -13.35 15.97 -0.10
N ILE A 118 -12.62 15.35 0.83
CA ILE A 118 -12.69 13.92 1.13
C ILE A 118 -12.93 13.70 2.64
N PRO A 119 -14.16 13.97 3.15
CA PRO A 119 -14.49 13.76 4.55
C PRO A 119 -14.21 12.32 5.01
N GLY A 120 -13.40 12.19 6.06
CA GLY A 120 -12.98 10.90 6.63
C GLY A 120 -11.68 10.33 6.08
N PHE A 121 -11.01 11.02 5.16
CA PHE A 121 -9.61 10.73 4.87
C PHE A 121 -8.71 11.48 5.85
N ILE A 122 -7.88 10.73 6.57
CA ILE A 122 -6.91 11.27 7.53
C ILE A 122 -5.52 10.83 7.11
N PHE A 123 -4.62 11.80 6.91
CA PHE A 123 -3.21 11.55 6.66
C PHE A 123 -2.40 11.86 7.91
N ILE A 124 -1.56 10.93 8.33
CA ILE A 124 -0.63 11.11 9.45
C ILE A 124 0.78 10.94 8.88
N PRO A 125 1.63 12.00 8.92
CA PRO A 125 3.00 11.89 8.44
C PRO A 125 3.82 10.98 9.35
N ASN A 126 4.84 10.35 8.79
CA ASN A 126 5.72 9.35 9.41
C ASN A 126 5.97 9.55 10.91
N PRO A 127 5.30 8.78 11.80
CA PRO A 127 5.57 8.83 13.24
C PRO A 127 6.71 7.89 13.68
N PHE A 128 7.30 7.12 12.76
CA PHE A 128 8.23 6.03 13.05
C PHE A 128 9.70 6.47 12.98
N THR A 129 10.51 5.88 13.86
CA THR A 129 11.97 5.88 13.70
C THR A 129 12.40 4.95 12.56
N PRO A 130 13.58 5.18 11.94
CA PRO A 130 14.19 4.26 10.96
C PRO A 130 14.24 2.80 11.43
N LYS A 131 14.66 2.58 12.68
CA LYS A 131 14.76 1.26 13.31
C LYS A 131 13.42 0.53 13.33
N VAL A 132 12.34 1.21 13.69
CA VAL A 132 11.01 0.60 13.69
C VAL A 132 10.53 0.30 12.27
N GLN A 133 10.76 1.19 11.29
CA GLN A 133 10.42 0.89 9.89
C GLN A 133 11.17 -0.34 9.38
N LYS A 134 12.49 -0.44 9.64
CA LYS A 134 13.30 -1.63 9.31
C LYS A 134 12.70 -2.89 9.95
N ASN A 135 12.35 -2.83 11.22
CA ASN A 135 11.75 -3.97 11.93
C ASN A 135 10.42 -4.40 11.31
N ILE A 136 9.50 -3.48 11.02
CA ILE A 136 8.22 -3.82 10.38
C ILE A 136 8.44 -4.44 8.99
N ILE A 137 9.39 -3.91 8.20
CA ILE A 137 9.77 -4.49 6.90
C ILE A 137 10.32 -5.91 7.06
N LYS A 138 11.25 -6.15 8.01
CA LYS A 138 11.76 -7.48 8.32
C LYS A 138 10.62 -8.43 8.65
N ARG A 139 9.67 -8.01 9.49
CA ARG A 139 8.51 -8.83 9.88
C ARG A 139 7.57 -9.11 8.71
N CYS A 140 7.32 -8.15 7.83
CA CYS A 140 6.52 -8.37 6.62
C CYS A 140 7.09 -9.51 5.77
N LEU A 141 8.40 -9.49 5.55
CA LEU A 141 9.08 -10.43 4.67
C LEU A 141 9.33 -11.78 5.36
N LYS A 142 9.78 -11.76 6.61
CA LYS A 142 10.27 -12.94 7.33
C LYS A 142 9.18 -13.66 8.09
N ASP A 143 8.26 -12.94 8.74
CA ASP A 143 7.29 -13.53 9.69
C ASP A 143 5.88 -13.59 9.09
N PHE A 144 5.42 -12.51 8.47
CA PHE A 144 4.07 -12.42 7.95
C PHE A 144 3.88 -13.31 6.73
N ALA A 145 4.90 -13.44 5.88
CA ALA A 145 4.87 -14.32 4.71
C ALA A 145 5.06 -15.81 5.03
N LYS A 146 5.11 -16.21 6.31
CA LYS A 146 5.14 -17.61 6.73
C LYS A 146 3.74 -18.21 6.78
N TYR A 147 3.69 -19.54 6.70
CA TYR A 147 2.50 -20.28 7.12
C TYR A 147 2.17 -19.95 8.59
N PRO A 148 0.90 -19.77 8.99
CA PRO A 148 -0.32 -20.11 8.26
C PRO A 148 -0.88 -19.01 7.35
N ASN A 149 -0.25 -17.83 7.28
CA ASN A 149 -0.72 -16.76 6.41
C ASN A 149 -0.60 -17.17 4.94
N LYS A 150 -1.59 -16.76 4.13
CA LYS A 150 -1.62 -17.05 2.70
C LYS A 150 -1.03 -15.91 1.90
N SER A 151 -0.44 -16.24 0.77
CA SER A 151 0.13 -15.32 -0.21
C SER A 151 -0.36 -15.61 -1.62
N ASN A 152 -0.07 -14.71 -2.54
CA ASN A 152 -0.35 -14.91 -3.96
C ASN A 152 0.40 -16.08 -4.59
N LEU A 153 1.47 -16.55 -3.94
CA LEU A 153 2.31 -17.63 -4.45
C LEU A 153 1.73 -19.01 -4.08
N ASP A 154 0.99 -19.13 -2.98
CA ASP A 154 0.39 -20.39 -2.52
C ASP A 154 -0.63 -20.96 -3.51
N THR A 155 -1.21 -20.13 -4.38
CA THR A 155 -2.08 -20.60 -5.47
C THR A 155 -1.34 -21.45 -6.51
N HIS A 156 -0.04 -21.26 -6.66
CA HIS A 156 0.75 -21.86 -7.75
C HIS A 156 1.91 -22.72 -7.27
N TYR A 157 2.38 -22.50 -6.04
CA TYR A 157 3.53 -23.16 -5.47
C TYR A 157 3.22 -23.73 -4.10
N ILE A 158 3.87 -24.84 -3.78
CA ILE A 158 3.94 -25.34 -2.40
C ILE A 158 5.15 -24.68 -1.76
N LEU A 159 4.90 -23.73 -0.86
CA LEU A 159 5.94 -22.97 -0.18
C LEU A 159 6.41 -23.67 1.10
N PRO A 160 7.66 -23.45 1.54
CA PRO A 160 8.12 -23.92 2.85
C PRO A 160 7.28 -23.27 3.96
N LYS A 161 6.92 -24.05 4.99
CA LYS A 161 6.14 -23.55 6.15
C LYS A 161 6.85 -22.41 6.87
N GLU A 162 8.18 -22.47 6.94
CA GLU A 162 9.02 -21.42 7.50
C GLU A 162 9.09 -20.14 6.66
N GLY A 163 8.43 -20.09 5.51
CA GLY A 163 8.36 -18.91 4.65
C GLY A 163 9.45 -18.85 3.59
N LEU A 164 9.11 -18.23 2.46
CA LEU A 164 10.00 -18.10 1.30
C LEU A 164 11.25 -17.25 1.59
N TRP A 165 11.12 -16.24 2.47
CA TRP A 165 12.23 -15.35 2.81
C TRP A 165 13.38 -16.08 3.50
N ASN A 166 13.07 -16.97 4.46
CA ASN A 166 14.10 -17.74 5.16
C ASN A 166 14.90 -18.63 4.22
N LEU A 167 14.23 -19.22 3.22
CA LEU A 167 14.89 -20.00 2.19
C LEU A 167 15.76 -19.12 1.27
N TYR A 168 15.30 -17.91 0.95
CA TYR A 168 16.06 -16.94 0.18
C TYR A 168 17.33 -16.46 0.93
N GLU A 169 17.21 -16.17 2.23
CA GLU A 169 18.31 -15.77 3.11
C GLU A 169 19.38 -16.86 3.19
N LYS A 170 19.00 -18.11 3.49
CA LYS A 170 19.91 -19.27 3.44
C LYS A 170 20.61 -19.43 2.09
N GLY A 171 19.86 -19.24 1.00
CA GLY A 171 20.39 -19.34 -0.37
C GLY A 171 21.49 -18.32 -0.66
N ILE A 172 21.36 -17.09 -0.17
CA ILE A 172 22.39 -16.06 -0.30
C ILE A 172 23.61 -16.40 0.56
N ASN A 173 23.39 -16.90 1.78
CA ASN A 173 24.46 -17.25 2.70
C ASN A 173 25.16 -18.58 2.37
N SER A 174 24.71 -19.29 1.32
CA SER A 174 25.18 -20.64 0.97
C SER A 174 24.96 -21.68 2.09
N GLU A 175 23.86 -21.51 2.84
CA GLU A 175 23.44 -22.34 3.98
C GLU A 175 22.23 -23.23 3.63
N LEU A 176 22.07 -23.58 2.36
CA LEU A 176 21.02 -24.50 1.92
C LEU A 176 21.41 -25.94 2.23
N ASN A 177 20.47 -26.69 2.80
CA ASN A 177 20.65 -28.09 3.18
C ASN A 177 19.71 -28.98 2.36
N GLU A 178 20.00 -30.28 2.31
CA GLU A 178 19.16 -31.27 1.59
C GLU A 178 17.71 -31.34 2.10
N ASN A 179 17.46 -30.91 3.35
CA ASN A 179 16.14 -30.88 3.96
C ASN A 179 15.31 -29.63 3.60
N ASP A 180 15.89 -28.64 2.91
CA ASP A 180 15.19 -27.41 2.56
C ASP A 180 14.19 -27.66 1.41
N VAL A 181 12.92 -27.32 1.65
CA VAL A 181 11.84 -27.53 0.68
C VAL A 181 11.92 -26.46 -0.42
N ILE A 182 12.42 -26.85 -1.59
CA ILE A 182 12.38 -26.03 -2.80
C ILE A 182 10.92 -25.91 -3.26
N PRO A 183 10.42 -24.70 -3.60
CA PRO A 183 9.05 -24.53 -4.05
C PRO A 183 8.68 -25.41 -5.26
N LEU A 184 7.73 -26.33 -5.05
CA LEU A 184 7.21 -27.22 -6.08
C LEU A 184 5.96 -26.62 -6.72
N ARG A 185 5.61 -27.08 -7.93
CA ARG A 185 4.34 -26.69 -8.56
C ARG A 185 3.16 -27.32 -7.83
N ALA A 186 2.18 -26.49 -7.47
CA ALA A 186 0.94 -26.96 -6.85
C ALA A 186 0.14 -27.92 -7.75
N SER A 187 0.34 -27.87 -9.08
CA SER A 187 -0.33 -28.77 -10.03
C SER A 187 0.18 -30.22 -9.95
N GLU A 188 1.43 -30.46 -9.54
CA GLU A 188 2.06 -31.79 -9.58
C GLU A 188 1.69 -32.68 -8.36
N ASN A 189 1.15 -32.08 -7.29
CA ASN A 189 0.79 -32.81 -6.06
C ASN A 189 -0.70 -33.20 -6.00
N ARG A 190 -1.59 -32.55 -6.78
CA ARG A 190 -3.03 -32.85 -6.75
C ARG A 190 -3.43 -34.18 -7.38
N ASP A 191 -2.58 -34.79 -8.20
CA ASP A 191 -2.85 -36.14 -8.72
C ASP A 191 -2.87 -37.22 -7.62
N LYS A 192 -2.40 -36.90 -6.40
CA LYS A 192 -2.38 -37.80 -5.24
C LYS A 192 -3.44 -37.52 -4.17
N GLU A 193 -4.10 -36.35 -4.18
CA GLU A 193 -5.09 -35.93 -3.16
C GLU A 193 -6.52 -35.88 -3.73
N LYS A 194 -6.92 -36.92 -4.46
CA LYS A 194 -8.33 -37.16 -4.78
C LYS A 194 -9.05 -37.84 -3.61
N GLU A 195 -9.14 -37.18 -2.46
CA GLU A 195 -10.16 -37.51 -1.45
C GLU A 195 -10.34 -36.37 -0.44
N GLU A 196 -11.62 -36.00 -0.24
CA GLU A 196 -12.20 -35.26 0.90
C GLU A 196 -11.95 -33.75 1.10
N LYS A 197 -12.83 -32.95 0.47
CA LYS A 197 -13.90 -32.13 1.10
C LYS A 197 -14.34 -31.06 0.12
N VAL A 198 -15.64 -30.94 -0.12
CA VAL A 198 -16.21 -29.81 -0.87
C VAL A 198 -16.18 -28.60 0.05
N GLU A 199 -15.10 -27.82 0.02
CA GLU A 199 -15.07 -26.51 0.67
C GLU A 199 -16.11 -25.60 0.00
N GLU A 200 -16.91 -24.90 0.81
CA GLU A 200 -17.97 -23.98 0.36
C GLU A 200 -17.39 -22.80 -0.46
N LYS A 201 -16.08 -22.52 -0.33
CA LYS A 201 -15.30 -21.56 -1.14
C LYS A 201 -13.97 -22.19 -1.59
N ALA A 202 -14.00 -22.93 -2.70
CA ALA A 202 -12.81 -23.59 -3.24
C ALA A 202 -11.74 -22.57 -3.71
N GLU A 203 -10.48 -22.83 -3.34
CA GLU A 203 -9.34 -22.02 -3.79
C GLU A 203 -9.18 -22.05 -5.33
N PRO A 204 -8.70 -20.96 -5.95
CA PRO A 204 -8.46 -20.90 -7.39
C PRO A 204 -7.47 -21.97 -7.84
N LEU A 205 -7.70 -22.52 -9.03
CA LEU A 205 -6.83 -23.56 -9.60
C LEU A 205 -5.46 -22.98 -9.99
N PRO A 206 -4.37 -23.74 -9.80
CA PRO A 206 -3.07 -23.34 -10.28
C PRO A 206 -3.07 -23.24 -11.81
N SER A 207 -2.33 -22.26 -12.35
CA SER A 207 -2.15 -22.18 -13.80
C SER A 207 -1.20 -23.31 -14.27
N PRO A 208 -1.55 -24.09 -15.30
CA PRO A 208 -0.78 -25.27 -15.71
C PRO A 208 0.59 -24.94 -16.33
N GLY A 209 0.82 -23.68 -16.73
CA GLY A 209 2.04 -23.23 -17.41
C GLY A 209 3.05 -22.49 -16.53
N VAL A 210 2.91 -22.53 -15.20
CA VAL A 210 3.78 -21.74 -14.31
C VAL A 210 5.19 -22.34 -14.29
N PRO A 211 6.27 -21.56 -14.58
CA PRO A 211 7.64 -22.08 -14.53
C PRO A 211 8.06 -22.39 -13.09
N ILE A 212 8.92 -23.40 -12.90
CA ILE A 212 9.61 -23.60 -11.61
C ILE A 212 10.65 -22.49 -11.48
N LEU A 213 10.67 -21.83 -10.34
CA LEU A 213 11.51 -20.65 -10.10
C LEU A 213 12.30 -20.82 -8.81
N SER A 214 13.52 -20.28 -8.81
CA SER A 214 14.34 -20.22 -7.59
C SER A 214 13.72 -19.32 -6.53
N PRO A 215 14.06 -19.49 -5.23
CA PRO A 215 13.61 -18.60 -4.16
C PRO A 215 13.86 -17.11 -4.45
N SER A 216 15.04 -16.78 -4.98
CA SER A 216 15.43 -15.42 -5.38
C SER A 216 14.55 -14.82 -6.49
N GLN A 217 14.01 -15.66 -7.38
CA GLN A 217 13.07 -15.23 -8.42
C GLN A 217 11.64 -15.15 -7.89
N LEU A 218 11.25 -16.06 -7.00
CA LEU A 218 9.92 -16.09 -6.40
C LEU A 218 9.69 -14.94 -5.43
N ILE A 219 10.71 -14.53 -4.66
CA ILE A 219 10.51 -13.45 -3.68
C ILE A 219 10.14 -12.14 -4.37
N LYS A 220 10.67 -11.89 -5.57
CA LYS A 220 10.31 -10.75 -6.43
C LYS A 220 8.91 -10.87 -7.05
N LYS A 221 8.27 -12.04 -6.94
CA LYS A 221 6.88 -12.32 -7.37
C LYS A 221 5.88 -12.33 -6.21
N LEU A 222 6.33 -12.12 -4.97
CA LEU A 222 5.44 -11.84 -3.86
C LEU A 222 4.69 -10.53 -4.14
N ARG A 223 3.37 -10.52 -3.98
CA ARG A 223 2.47 -9.41 -4.29
C ARG A 223 1.53 -9.10 -3.14
N TRP A 224 1.02 -10.13 -2.47
CA TRP A 224 0.22 -9.93 -1.27
C TRP A 224 0.39 -11.08 -0.29
N VAL A 225 0.15 -10.76 0.99
CA VAL A 225 0.02 -11.69 2.11
C VAL A 225 -1.18 -11.28 2.96
N THR A 226 -2.01 -12.23 3.40
CA THR A 226 -3.19 -11.98 4.25
C THR A 226 -2.96 -12.37 5.71
N LEU A 227 -3.39 -11.52 6.64
CA LEU A 227 -3.24 -11.68 8.09
C LEU A 227 -4.61 -11.80 8.76
N GLY A 228 -4.71 -12.59 9.83
CA GLY A 228 -5.96 -12.77 10.57
C GLY A 228 -7.00 -13.57 9.77
N TYR A 229 -8.20 -13.01 9.57
CA TYR A 229 -9.19 -13.59 8.67
C TYR A 229 -8.69 -13.61 7.24
N GLN A 230 -8.71 -14.81 6.63
CA GLN A 230 -8.19 -14.97 5.28
C GLN A 230 -9.18 -14.47 4.23
N TYR A 231 -8.67 -13.67 3.29
CA TYR A 231 -9.47 -13.09 2.21
C TYR A 231 -9.58 -14.04 1.03
N HIS A 232 -10.80 -14.28 0.58
CA HIS A 232 -11.06 -15.10 -0.60
C HIS A 232 -11.19 -14.22 -1.85
N TRP A 233 -10.11 -14.12 -2.63
CA TRP A 233 -10.03 -13.24 -3.81
C TRP A 233 -11.14 -13.45 -4.85
N PRO A 234 -11.52 -14.69 -5.24
CA PRO A 234 -12.56 -14.89 -6.24
C PRO A 234 -13.93 -14.36 -5.82
N THR A 235 -14.32 -14.60 -4.56
CA THR A 235 -15.64 -14.18 -4.06
C THR A 235 -15.62 -12.82 -3.39
N LYS A 236 -14.44 -12.23 -3.18
CA LYS A 236 -14.23 -10.93 -2.52
C LYS A 236 -14.85 -10.86 -1.12
N THR A 237 -14.74 -11.94 -0.35
CA THR A 237 -15.28 -12.07 1.01
C THR A 237 -14.26 -12.75 1.91
N TYR A 238 -14.44 -12.65 3.23
CA TYR A 238 -13.59 -13.38 4.19
C TYR A 238 -14.05 -14.83 4.38
N HIS A 239 -13.10 -15.70 4.71
CA HIS A 239 -13.38 -17.02 5.29
C HIS A 239 -13.70 -16.84 6.77
N LEU A 240 -14.87 -17.30 7.22
CA LEU A 240 -15.26 -17.22 8.64
C LEU A 240 -14.55 -18.28 9.49
N ASP A 241 -14.21 -19.40 8.85
CA ASP A 241 -13.60 -20.61 9.41
C ASP A 241 -12.06 -20.55 9.42
N LYS A 242 -11.45 -19.78 8.52
CA LYS A 242 -9.99 -19.64 8.39
C LYS A 242 -9.51 -18.34 9.05
N ARG A 243 -9.35 -18.36 10.37
CA ARG A 243 -8.80 -17.27 11.18
C ARG A 243 -7.48 -17.68 11.85
N PHE A 244 -6.43 -16.91 11.59
CA PHE A 244 -5.14 -17.07 12.28
C PHE A 244 -4.90 -15.93 13.28
N SER A 245 -3.88 -16.08 14.13
CA SER A 245 -3.50 -15.04 15.08
C SER A 245 -3.09 -13.77 14.35
N PHE A 246 -3.63 -12.62 14.78
CA PHE A 246 -3.23 -11.33 14.24
C PHE A 246 -1.92 -10.86 14.90
N PRO A 247 -0.95 -10.28 14.18
CA PRO A 247 0.29 -9.82 14.77
C PRO A 247 0.08 -8.75 15.85
N LYS A 248 0.55 -9.02 17.08
CA LYS A 248 0.23 -8.21 18.25
C LYS A 248 0.77 -6.78 18.19
N ASP A 249 1.94 -6.58 17.62
CA ASP A 249 2.54 -5.26 17.45
C ASP A 249 1.80 -4.42 16.38
N ILE A 250 1.32 -5.03 15.29
CA ILE A 250 0.44 -4.33 14.34
C ILE A 250 -0.91 -4.01 14.99
N GLU A 251 -1.42 -4.90 15.84
CA GLU A 251 -2.61 -4.63 16.65
C GLU A 251 -2.42 -3.41 17.55
N LEU A 252 -1.30 -3.34 18.27
CA LEU A 252 -0.97 -2.20 19.13
C LEU A 252 -0.84 -0.91 18.31
N LEU A 253 -0.10 -0.93 17.19
CA LEU A 253 0.06 0.23 16.29
C LEU A 253 -1.29 0.79 15.84
N THR A 254 -2.17 -0.08 15.34
CA THR A 254 -3.50 0.34 14.88
C THR A 254 -4.37 0.84 16.02
N THR A 255 -4.29 0.24 17.20
CA THR A 255 -5.02 0.70 18.39
C THR A 255 -4.61 2.12 18.78
N PHE A 256 -3.31 2.42 18.79
CA PHE A 256 -2.83 3.79 19.03
C PHE A 256 -3.32 4.78 17.97
N VAL A 257 -3.26 4.38 16.69
CA VAL A 257 -3.78 5.22 15.59
C VAL A 257 -5.26 5.51 15.79
N ILE A 258 -6.11 4.50 16.00
CA ILE A 258 -7.56 4.71 16.21
C ILE A 258 -7.85 5.58 17.44
N LYS A 259 -7.14 5.35 18.55
CA LYS A 259 -7.26 6.17 19.76
C LYS A 259 -6.91 7.64 19.49
N SER A 260 -5.83 7.88 18.74
CA SER A 260 -5.35 9.24 18.42
C SER A 260 -6.31 10.03 17.54
N ILE A 261 -7.04 9.35 16.64
CA ILE A 261 -7.97 9.98 15.69
C ILE A 261 -9.41 10.08 16.19
N ASN A 262 -9.74 9.52 17.35
CA ASN A 262 -11.09 9.50 17.89
C ASN A 262 -11.58 10.91 18.22
N GLY A 263 -12.74 11.29 17.66
CA GLY A 263 -13.35 12.61 17.86
C GLY A 263 -12.79 13.73 16.99
N ILE A 264 -11.85 13.45 16.07
CA ILE A 264 -11.43 14.42 15.05
C ILE A 264 -12.66 14.90 14.29
N LYS A 265 -12.76 16.20 14.10
CA LYS A 265 -13.87 16.83 13.38
C LYS A 265 -13.42 18.09 12.67
N PHE A 266 -14.16 18.46 11.63
CA PHE A 266 -14.10 19.80 11.06
C PHE A 266 -15.50 20.29 10.71
N ILE A 267 -15.66 21.61 10.72
CA ILE A 267 -16.87 22.30 10.31
C ILE A 267 -16.42 23.44 9.39
N GLU A 268 -16.91 23.44 8.16
CA GLU A 268 -16.69 24.51 7.20
C GLU A 268 -18.03 25.09 6.78
N LYS A 269 -18.19 26.41 6.95
CA LYS A 269 -19.39 27.12 6.51
C LYS A 269 -19.20 27.50 5.06
N ASN A 270 -19.96 26.88 4.15
CA ASN A 270 -20.00 27.31 2.76
C ASN A 270 -21.15 28.29 2.57
N GLU A 271 -20.86 29.48 2.02
CA GLU A 271 -21.83 30.55 1.77
C GLU A 271 -22.99 30.12 0.84
N ASN A 272 -22.77 29.09 0.02
CA ASN A 272 -23.71 28.66 -1.03
C ASN A 272 -24.36 27.28 -0.83
N ASN A 273 -23.85 26.41 0.06
CA ASN A 273 -24.26 24.98 0.13
C ASN A 273 -24.55 24.44 1.55
N GLY A 274 -24.58 25.29 2.58
CA GLY A 274 -24.75 24.85 3.97
C GLY A 274 -23.43 24.52 4.68
N GLU A 275 -23.50 24.06 5.94
CA GLU A 275 -22.33 23.67 6.72
C GLU A 275 -21.84 22.27 6.28
N GLN A 276 -20.61 22.19 5.76
CA GLN A 276 -19.93 20.90 5.56
C GLN A 276 -19.29 20.50 6.87
N TYR A 277 -19.66 19.33 7.38
CA TYR A 277 -19.19 18.85 8.67
C TYR A 277 -18.74 17.39 8.56
N PHE A 278 -17.68 17.06 9.27
CA PHE A 278 -17.22 15.69 9.48
C PHE A 278 -16.88 15.51 10.95
N ILE A 279 -17.22 14.34 11.50
CA ILE A 279 -16.76 13.86 12.80
C ILE A 279 -16.39 12.38 12.68
N ASN A 280 -15.24 12.00 13.23
CA ASN A 280 -14.90 10.62 13.46
C ASN A 280 -15.46 10.18 14.82
N ASP A 281 -16.71 9.71 14.80
CA ASP A 281 -17.46 9.26 15.99
C ASP A 281 -17.29 7.75 16.27
N TYR A 282 -16.50 7.04 15.47
CA TYR A 282 -16.19 5.64 15.71
C TYR A 282 -15.55 5.44 17.10
N ASP A 283 -16.19 4.62 17.93
CA ASP A 283 -15.72 4.30 19.28
C ASP A 283 -14.43 3.46 19.21
N HIS A 284 -13.30 4.09 19.51
CA HIS A 284 -11.99 3.45 19.51
C HIS A 284 -11.90 2.20 20.39
N LYS A 285 -12.74 2.08 21.44
CA LYS A 285 -12.76 0.89 22.31
C LYS A 285 -13.33 -0.35 21.63
N LYS A 286 -14.08 -0.17 20.53
CA LYS A 286 -14.63 -1.27 19.72
C LYS A 286 -13.64 -1.78 18.68
N TRP A 287 -12.54 -1.05 18.43
CA TRP A 287 -11.55 -1.41 17.42
C TRP A 287 -10.97 -2.79 17.70
N LYS A 288 -11.05 -3.65 16.70
CA LYS A 288 -10.36 -4.94 16.68
C LYS A 288 -9.74 -5.15 15.31
N PRO A 289 -8.40 -5.24 15.21
CA PRO A 289 -7.75 -5.60 13.97
C PRO A 289 -7.95 -7.10 13.73
N GLU A 290 -8.74 -7.41 12.73
CA GLU A 290 -9.23 -8.76 12.48
C GLU A 290 -8.72 -9.32 11.16
N ALA A 291 -8.52 -8.44 10.17
CA ALA A 291 -7.96 -8.79 8.88
C ALA A 291 -6.88 -7.79 8.48
N GLY A 292 -5.86 -8.28 7.78
CA GLY A 292 -4.82 -7.44 7.22
C GLY A 292 -4.35 -7.94 5.86
N VAL A 293 -3.86 -7.02 5.03
CA VAL A 293 -3.26 -7.33 3.74
C VAL A 293 -1.94 -6.57 3.63
N VAL A 294 -0.85 -7.31 3.52
CA VAL A 294 0.46 -6.77 3.17
C VAL A 294 0.59 -6.82 1.66
N ASN A 295 0.70 -5.67 1.00
CA ASN A 295 0.93 -5.56 -0.43
C ASN A 295 2.41 -5.25 -0.71
N TYR A 296 2.97 -5.93 -1.72
CA TYR A 296 4.34 -5.75 -2.19
C TYR A 296 4.30 -5.25 -3.63
N TYR A 297 4.74 -4.01 -3.84
CA TYR A 297 4.77 -3.36 -5.16
C TYR A 297 6.20 -3.26 -5.66
N GLN A 298 6.46 -3.82 -6.83
CA GLN A 298 7.65 -3.48 -7.61
C GLN A 298 7.46 -2.10 -8.27
N LEU A 299 8.54 -1.45 -8.69
CA LEU A 299 8.51 -0.09 -9.28
C LEU A 299 7.53 0.12 -10.45
N LYS A 300 7.21 -0.95 -11.19
CA LYS A 300 6.28 -0.92 -12.33
C LYS A 300 4.88 -1.41 -11.99
N ASP A 301 4.66 -1.89 -10.78
CA ASP A 301 3.36 -2.33 -10.32
C ASP A 301 2.44 -1.12 -10.11
N ASN A 302 1.14 -1.36 -10.18
CA ASN A 302 0.11 -0.37 -9.94
C ASN A 302 -1.13 -1.06 -9.38
N LEU A 303 -1.92 -0.33 -8.60
CA LEU A 303 -3.22 -0.75 -8.11
C LEU A 303 -4.29 0.14 -8.74
N MET A 304 -5.23 -0.49 -9.45
CA MET A 304 -6.31 0.22 -10.12
C MET A 304 -7.41 0.69 -9.15
N ALA A 305 -8.23 1.62 -9.61
CA ALA A 305 -9.39 2.16 -8.91
C ALA A 305 -10.31 1.06 -8.35
N HIS A 306 -10.38 0.96 -7.04
CA HIS A 306 -11.20 0.00 -6.32
C HIS A 306 -11.77 0.62 -5.03
N VAL A 307 -12.71 -0.09 -4.40
CA VAL A 307 -13.29 0.23 -3.11
C VAL A 307 -13.17 -1.02 -2.23
N ASP A 308 -12.76 -0.84 -0.99
CA ASP A 308 -12.67 -1.88 0.01
C ASP A 308 -14.00 -2.02 0.75
N LYS A 309 -14.84 -2.94 0.27
CA LYS A 309 -16.22 -3.15 0.72
C LYS A 309 -16.53 -4.60 1.11
N SER A 310 -15.50 -5.35 1.51
CA SER A 310 -15.63 -6.78 1.79
C SER A 310 -15.89 -7.07 3.26
N GLU A 311 -15.68 -6.08 4.13
CA GLU A 311 -15.93 -6.13 5.56
C GLU A 311 -17.43 -5.99 5.84
N PHE A 312 -17.94 -6.69 6.84
CA PHE A 312 -19.32 -6.46 7.31
C PHE A 312 -19.42 -5.14 8.07
N ASN A 313 -18.39 -4.83 8.87
CA ASN A 313 -18.27 -3.58 9.59
C ASN A 313 -17.61 -2.48 8.75
N MET A 314 -18.44 -1.73 8.04
CA MET A 314 -18.03 -0.57 7.24
C MET A 314 -17.89 0.72 8.08
N GLU A 315 -18.34 0.72 9.34
CA GLU A 315 -18.18 1.86 10.26
C GLU A 315 -16.76 1.96 10.81
N ALA A 316 -16.10 0.82 11.04
CA ALA A 316 -14.73 0.77 11.50
C ALA A 316 -13.76 1.46 10.53
N PRO A 317 -12.68 2.12 10.98
CA PRO A 317 -11.72 2.69 10.05
C PRO A 317 -10.88 1.62 9.32
N LEU A 318 -10.37 1.97 8.14
CA LEU A 318 -9.31 1.23 7.46
C LEU A 318 -8.00 1.97 7.63
N ILE A 319 -6.97 1.30 8.15
CA ILE A 319 -5.65 1.89 8.38
C ILE A 319 -4.65 1.31 7.38
N SER A 320 -3.85 2.18 6.76
CA SER A 320 -2.83 1.80 5.79
C SER A 320 -1.47 2.38 6.18
N PHE A 321 -0.48 1.52 6.39
CA PHE A 321 0.91 1.92 6.65
C PHE A 321 1.75 1.79 5.38
N SER A 322 2.63 2.76 5.14
CA SER A 322 3.47 2.84 3.93
C SER A 322 4.94 2.64 4.25
N PHE A 323 5.67 1.81 3.50
CA PHE A 323 7.13 1.63 3.70
C PHE A 323 7.89 1.51 2.36
N GLY A 324 9.07 2.12 2.29
CA GLY A 324 9.94 2.08 1.10
C GLY A 324 9.71 3.26 0.15
N HIS A 325 9.78 3.00 -1.17
CA HIS A 325 9.60 4.04 -2.20
C HIS A 325 8.28 4.79 -2.02
N THR A 326 8.31 6.08 -2.34
CA THR A 326 7.13 6.95 -2.38
C THR A 326 6.18 6.51 -3.49
N CYS A 327 4.88 6.58 -3.26
CA CYS A 327 3.88 6.37 -4.32
C CYS A 327 2.98 7.59 -4.51
N ILE A 328 2.41 7.67 -5.70
CA ILE A 328 1.22 8.49 -5.95
C ILE A 328 0.02 7.68 -5.51
N PHE A 329 -0.75 8.21 -4.58
CA PHE A 329 -2.03 7.68 -4.17
C PHE A 329 -3.13 8.57 -4.73
N LEU A 330 -4.15 7.95 -5.31
CA LEU A 330 -5.35 8.62 -5.80
C LEU A 330 -6.52 8.28 -4.87
N ILE A 331 -7.20 9.31 -4.36
CA ILE A 331 -8.43 9.18 -3.59
C ILE A 331 -9.54 9.99 -4.26
N GLY A 332 -10.56 9.30 -4.72
CA GLY A 332 -11.74 9.87 -5.38
C GLY A 332 -12.95 9.88 -4.46
N GLY A 333 -14.14 9.98 -5.06
CA GLY A 333 -15.41 9.87 -4.34
C GLY A 333 -16.04 8.49 -4.46
N ILE A 334 -17.35 8.43 -4.18
CA ILE A 334 -18.17 7.19 -4.23
C ILE A 334 -18.37 6.63 -5.65
N THR A 335 -18.02 7.39 -6.69
CA THR A 335 -18.03 6.94 -8.10
C THR A 335 -16.68 7.21 -8.76
N ARG A 336 -16.41 6.51 -9.86
CA ARG A 336 -15.19 6.71 -10.68
C ARG A 336 -15.23 7.97 -11.53
N ASP A 337 -16.38 8.65 -11.61
CA ASP A 337 -16.59 9.87 -12.39
C ASP A 337 -16.19 11.12 -11.61
N ILE A 338 -16.06 11.03 -10.29
CA ILE A 338 -15.49 12.08 -9.46
C ILE A 338 -13.97 12.07 -9.66
N ALA A 339 -13.41 13.24 -10.01
CA ALA A 339 -11.98 13.40 -10.19
C ALA A 339 -11.23 13.12 -8.87
N PRO A 340 -10.22 12.25 -8.87
CA PRO A 340 -9.48 11.94 -7.66
C PRO A 340 -8.48 13.03 -7.32
N ILE A 341 -8.23 13.19 -6.03
CA ILE A 341 -7.13 13.97 -5.48
C ILE A 341 -5.89 13.07 -5.44
N ALA A 342 -4.77 13.61 -5.90
CA ALA A 342 -3.48 12.92 -5.90
C ALA A 342 -2.64 13.40 -4.72
N LEU A 343 -2.01 12.46 -4.00
CA LEU A 343 -1.12 12.77 -2.89
C LEU A 343 0.09 11.84 -2.87
N TYR A 344 1.19 12.30 -2.26
CA TYR A 344 2.35 11.46 -1.98
C TYR A 344 2.12 10.63 -0.72
N LEU A 345 2.43 9.33 -0.78
CA LEU A 345 2.63 8.49 0.40
C LEU A 345 4.09 8.04 0.46
N ARG A 346 4.86 8.61 1.39
CA ARG A 346 6.27 8.30 1.65
C ARG A 346 6.41 7.12 2.61
N SER A 347 7.65 6.72 2.90
CA SER A 347 7.93 5.71 3.92
C SER A 347 7.56 6.22 5.31
N GLY A 348 6.85 5.41 6.07
CA GLY A 348 6.33 5.71 7.39
C GLY A 348 4.96 6.38 7.41
N ASP A 349 4.48 6.95 6.30
CA ASP A 349 3.18 7.63 6.25
C ASP A 349 2.03 6.66 6.54
N ILE A 350 1.03 7.15 7.26
CA ILE A 350 -0.20 6.43 7.59
C ILE A 350 -1.37 7.16 6.93
N SER A 351 -2.18 6.43 6.18
CA SER A 351 -3.48 6.93 5.72
C SER A 351 -4.60 6.14 6.38
N VAL A 352 -5.60 6.85 6.90
CA VAL A 352 -6.79 6.27 7.50
C VAL A 352 -8.01 6.69 6.70
N MET A 353 -8.85 5.72 6.37
CA MET A 353 -10.15 5.94 5.73
C MET A 353 -11.24 5.57 6.73
N CYS A 354 -11.99 6.55 7.22
CA CYS A 354 -13.12 6.35 8.13
C CYS A 354 -14.39 7.05 7.62
N GLY A 355 -15.54 6.71 8.19
CA GLY A 355 -16.82 7.30 7.83
C GLY A 355 -17.10 7.23 6.30
N PRO A 356 -17.57 8.33 5.67
CA PRO A 356 -17.89 8.34 4.24
C PRO A 356 -16.74 7.92 3.33
N CYS A 357 -15.49 8.23 3.72
CA CYS A 357 -14.30 7.89 2.94
C CYS A 357 -14.12 6.36 2.75
N ARG A 358 -14.69 5.51 3.62
CA ARG A 358 -14.61 4.04 3.47
C ARG A 358 -15.18 3.54 2.15
N ALA A 359 -16.13 4.26 1.55
CA ALA A 359 -16.77 3.91 0.29
C ALA A 359 -16.09 4.53 -0.95
N ASN A 360 -15.01 5.30 -0.77
CA ASN A 360 -14.39 6.04 -1.86
C ASN A 360 -13.49 5.16 -2.74
N PHE A 361 -13.56 5.41 -4.05
CA PHE A 361 -12.64 4.83 -5.01
C PHE A 361 -11.22 5.35 -4.75
N HIS A 362 -10.27 4.43 -4.73
CA HIS A 362 -8.86 4.78 -4.56
C HIS A 362 -7.94 3.83 -5.32
N GLY A 363 -6.68 4.23 -5.49
CA GLY A 363 -5.69 3.44 -6.22
C GLY A 363 -4.29 4.00 -6.13
N VAL A 364 -3.32 3.21 -6.60
CA VAL A 364 -1.90 3.55 -6.63
C VAL A 364 -1.41 3.43 -8.07
N PRO A 365 -1.54 4.50 -8.89
CA PRO A 365 -1.16 4.43 -10.29
C PRO A 365 0.34 4.37 -10.54
N ARG A 366 1.18 4.83 -9.59
CA ARG A 366 2.62 4.95 -9.77
C ARG A 366 3.40 4.83 -8.46
N ILE A 367 4.46 4.02 -8.50
CA ILE A 367 5.57 4.05 -7.55
C ILE A 367 6.68 4.94 -8.13
N LEU A 368 7.29 5.79 -7.32
CA LEU A 368 8.33 6.73 -7.74
C LEU A 368 9.70 6.11 -7.51
N GLU A 369 10.39 5.84 -8.61
CA GLU A 369 11.73 5.26 -8.59
C GLU A 369 12.74 6.26 -8.00
N GLY A 370 13.73 5.77 -7.25
CA GLY A 370 14.77 6.63 -6.64
C GLY A 370 14.30 7.43 -5.42
N THR A 371 13.19 7.03 -4.78
CA THR A 371 12.64 7.72 -3.59
C THR A 371 12.67 6.85 -2.34
N LEU A 372 13.50 5.80 -2.32
CA LEU A 372 13.75 5.00 -1.13
C LEU A 372 14.48 5.88 -0.11
N PRO A 373 14.01 5.98 1.15
CA PRO A 373 14.75 6.68 2.18
C PRO A 373 16.13 6.07 2.36
N ARG A 374 17.14 6.93 2.54
CA ARG A 374 18.55 6.52 2.66
C ARG A 374 18.74 5.45 3.74
N TYR A 375 18.04 5.56 4.86
CA TYR A 375 18.12 4.59 5.95
C TYR A 375 17.59 3.19 5.63
N LEU A 376 16.86 3.02 4.52
CA LEU A 376 16.39 1.73 4.03
C LEU A 376 17.26 1.17 2.91
N GLU A 377 18.28 1.89 2.45
CA GLU A 377 19.20 1.40 1.43
C GLU A 377 20.06 0.24 1.96
N PRO A 378 20.53 -0.68 1.09
CA PRO A 378 21.29 -1.86 1.50
C PRO A 378 22.57 -1.54 2.28
N ASN A 379 23.25 -0.43 1.95
CA ASN A 379 24.55 -0.08 2.51
C ASN A 379 24.46 1.08 3.54
N TYR A 380 23.27 1.33 4.11
CA TYR A 380 23.11 2.32 5.16
C TYR A 380 23.62 1.77 6.49
N ASP A 381 24.70 2.35 7.01
CA ASP A 381 25.45 1.94 8.22
C ASP A 381 26.23 0.62 8.12
N ASP A 382 26.47 0.10 6.90
CA ASP A 382 27.18 -1.17 6.67
C ASP A 382 26.65 -2.37 7.49
N ASP A 383 25.36 -2.34 7.86
CA ASP A 383 24.69 -3.41 8.60
C ASP A 383 24.51 -4.66 7.70
N PRO A 384 25.30 -5.73 7.93
CA PRO A 384 25.25 -6.91 7.07
C PRO A 384 23.91 -7.64 7.17
N GLU A 385 23.20 -7.54 8.30
CA GLU A 385 21.87 -8.15 8.45
C GLU A 385 20.82 -7.37 7.66
N TRP A 386 20.93 -6.05 7.59
CA TRP A 386 19.98 -5.23 6.84
C TRP A 386 20.19 -5.33 5.32
N LYS A 387 21.43 -5.58 4.87
CA LYS A 387 21.80 -5.54 3.46
C LYS A 387 20.84 -6.31 2.55
N ILE A 388 20.47 -7.55 2.90
CA ILE A 388 19.54 -8.37 2.11
C ILE A 388 18.13 -7.76 2.02
N TYR A 389 17.65 -7.12 3.09
CA TYR A 389 16.36 -6.43 3.12
C TYR A 389 16.43 -5.14 2.31
N GLY A 390 17.50 -4.36 2.46
CA GLY A 390 17.72 -3.16 1.67
C GLY A 390 17.86 -3.47 0.17
N ASP A 391 18.52 -4.57 -0.19
CA ASP A 391 18.62 -5.05 -1.58
C ASP A 391 17.22 -5.34 -2.16
N PHE A 392 16.33 -5.94 -1.37
CA PHE A 392 14.93 -6.14 -1.77
C PHE A 392 14.12 -4.84 -1.85
N MET A 393 14.29 -3.94 -0.88
CA MET A 393 13.59 -2.65 -0.82
C MET A 393 14.06 -1.66 -1.89
N SER A 394 15.27 -1.84 -2.43
CA SER A 394 15.82 -1.02 -3.54
C SER A 394 14.86 -0.91 -4.74
N THR A 395 14.01 -1.91 -4.97
CA THR A 395 13.00 -1.91 -6.05
C THR A 395 11.57 -2.13 -5.56
N THR A 396 11.33 -2.09 -4.26
CA THR A 396 10.06 -2.52 -3.67
C THR A 396 9.48 -1.48 -2.72
N ARG A 397 8.16 -1.36 -2.75
CA ARG A 397 7.36 -0.66 -1.75
C ARG A 397 6.46 -1.68 -1.05
N ILE A 398 6.34 -1.55 0.26
CA ILE A 398 5.45 -2.38 1.08
C ILE A 398 4.33 -1.51 1.64
N ASN A 399 3.13 -2.06 1.69
CA ASN A 399 1.97 -1.43 2.29
C ASN A 399 1.24 -2.43 3.19
N VAL A 400 0.87 -2.02 4.40
CA VAL A 400 0.14 -2.88 5.34
C VAL A 400 -1.23 -2.26 5.59
N ASN A 401 -2.29 -2.89 5.09
CA ASN A 401 -3.67 -2.49 5.36
C ASN A 401 -4.23 -3.33 6.50
N VAL A 402 -4.93 -2.70 7.43
CA VAL A 402 -5.56 -3.36 8.58
C VAL A 402 -7.00 -2.91 8.70
N ARG A 403 -7.87 -3.88 8.98
CA ARG A 403 -9.32 -3.74 8.96
C ARG A 403 -9.96 -4.52 10.11
N GLN A 404 -11.11 -4.04 10.55
CA GLN A 404 -12.04 -4.81 11.35
C GLN A 404 -13.10 -5.40 10.42
N VAL A 405 -13.40 -6.69 10.58
CA VAL A 405 -14.32 -7.40 9.68
C VAL A 405 -15.75 -7.38 10.22
N PHE A 406 -15.93 -7.54 11.54
CA PHE A 406 -17.23 -7.70 12.20
C PHE A 406 -17.62 -6.54 13.13
#